data_AF-A0A0W0ZZJ1-F1
#
_entry.id   AF-A0A0W0ZZJ1-F1
#
_cell.length_a   1.000
_cell.length_b   1.000
_cell.length_c   1.000
_cell.angle_alpha   90.00
_cell.angle_beta   90.00
_cell.angle_gamma   90.00
#
_symmetry.space_group_name_H-M   'P 1'
#
loop_
_entity.id
_entity.type
_entity.pdbx_description
1 polymer ?
#
loop_
_entity_poly.entity_id
_entity_poly.type
_entity_poly.pdbx_seq_one_letter_code
_entity_poly.pdbx_strand_id
1 'polypeptide(L)'
;MLSASSEYIQALHEGKYLQFLGWTDFITHTYALKDADDTVNFLIFEWLNNGYLEEDAKKLAVLQAVYDLEFRPLRGKLDYSLKAITVALFICMVFQKFGVDVTLSPEKKVKRDAVNQLIEEKLGELNVFAYKERLEEVQSQFYLWVENVDEKEVSDVFQKVDAITRPRYLLEDYILHLERIKLKDDELYATRLSMANRFLRYLYEQTELTQEVAEVIATYASSLREFHPGKKEVDQLDEISPPSTLEHTWRWVTGIGIGFFSIVLREKSIGEFISGAIVTNEINTINSELKKIG
;
A
#
# COMPACT_ATOMS: atom_id res chain seq x y z
N MET A 1 7.06 -8.32 -11.10
CA MET A 1 5.95 -8.44 -12.07
C MET A 1 6.06 -9.80 -12.72
N LEU A 2 4.92 -10.48 -12.90
CA LEU A 2 4.84 -11.73 -13.66
C LEU A 2 5.11 -11.47 -15.14
N SER A 3 5.46 -12.53 -15.87
CA SER A 3 6.00 -12.49 -17.23
C SER A 3 4.98 -12.77 -18.33
N ALA A 4 3.81 -13.32 -17.99
CA ALA A 4 2.76 -13.66 -18.93
C ALA A 4 1.35 -13.46 -18.35
N SER A 5 0.38 -13.16 -19.21
CA SER A 5 -1.04 -13.03 -18.83
C SER A 5 -1.60 -14.28 -18.15
N SER A 6 -1.19 -15.47 -18.60
CA SER A 6 -1.56 -16.75 -17.98
C SER A 6 -1.19 -16.83 -16.49
N GLU A 7 -0.08 -16.24 -16.08
CA GLU A 7 0.34 -16.22 -14.66
C GLU A 7 -0.57 -15.32 -13.82
N TYR A 8 -1.06 -14.21 -14.39
CA TYR A 8 -2.04 -13.35 -13.71
C TYR A 8 -3.42 -14.03 -13.62
N ILE A 9 -3.87 -14.69 -14.69
CA ILE A 9 -5.12 -15.47 -14.68
C ILE A 9 -5.02 -16.62 -13.68
N GLN A 10 -3.88 -17.30 -13.59
CA GLN A 10 -3.63 -18.29 -12.56
C GLN A 10 -3.68 -17.68 -11.14
N ALA A 11 -3.15 -16.47 -10.95
CA ALA A 11 -3.27 -15.76 -9.68
C ALA A 11 -4.73 -15.48 -9.30
N LEU A 12 -5.62 -15.19 -10.27
CA LEU A 12 -7.06 -15.08 -10.03
C LEU A 12 -7.66 -16.42 -9.55
N HIS A 13 -7.32 -17.53 -10.20
CA HIS A 13 -7.79 -18.87 -9.81
C HIS A 13 -7.33 -19.25 -8.39
N GLU A 14 -6.13 -18.85 -8.02
CA GLU A 14 -5.54 -19.08 -6.69
C GLU A 14 -6.04 -18.10 -5.62
N GLY A 15 -6.87 -17.11 -5.97
CA GLY A 15 -7.37 -16.09 -5.05
C GLY A 15 -6.30 -15.07 -4.62
N LYS A 16 -5.23 -14.92 -5.40
CA LYS A 16 -4.15 -13.94 -5.21
C LYS A 16 -4.49 -12.61 -5.89
N TYR A 17 -5.55 -11.96 -5.39
CA TYR A 17 -6.20 -10.85 -6.09
C TYR A 17 -5.31 -9.61 -6.28
N LEU A 18 -4.45 -9.25 -5.32
CA LEU A 18 -3.54 -8.11 -5.49
C LEU A 18 -2.51 -8.36 -6.60
N GLN A 19 -2.06 -9.61 -6.75
CA GLN A 19 -1.18 -10.00 -7.84
C GLN A 19 -1.92 -9.94 -9.18
N PHE A 20 -3.14 -10.49 -9.23
CA PHE A 20 -4.01 -10.42 -10.40
C PHE A 20 -4.30 -8.97 -10.85
N LEU A 21 -4.59 -8.05 -9.92
CA LEU A 21 -4.82 -6.63 -10.25
C LEU A 21 -3.59 -5.95 -10.88
N GLY A 22 -2.38 -6.49 -10.67
CA GLY A 22 -1.17 -6.07 -11.36
C GLY A 22 -1.15 -6.40 -12.86
N TRP A 23 -2.12 -7.16 -13.37
CA TRP A 23 -2.21 -7.53 -14.77
C TRP A 23 -2.37 -6.32 -15.68
N THR A 24 -3.11 -5.29 -15.26
CA THR A 24 -3.25 -4.05 -16.04
C THR A 24 -1.92 -3.34 -16.26
N ASP A 25 -1.03 -3.36 -15.26
CA ASP A 25 0.32 -2.82 -15.41
C ASP A 25 1.15 -3.65 -16.38
N PHE A 26 1.09 -4.97 -16.25
CA PHE A 26 1.79 -5.86 -17.15
C PHE A 26 1.37 -5.62 -18.61
N ILE A 27 0.07 -5.53 -18.88
CA ILE A 27 -0.46 -5.29 -20.23
C ILE A 27 -0.01 -3.93 -20.76
N THR A 28 -0.18 -2.87 -19.97
CA THR A 28 0.20 -1.51 -20.39
C THR A 28 1.69 -1.38 -20.67
N HIS A 29 2.55 -2.01 -19.85
CA HIS A 29 4.00 -1.99 -20.06
C HIS A 29 4.44 -2.88 -21.22
N THR A 30 3.90 -4.10 -21.34
CA THR A 30 4.28 -5.07 -22.38
C THR A 30 3.97 -4.55 -23.77
N TYR A 31 2.82 -3.89 -23.92
CA TYR A 31 2.34 -3.39 -25.22
C TYR A 31 2.53 -1.89 -25.42
N ALA A 32 3.16 -1.20 -24.45
CA ALA A 32 3.38 0.25 -24.46
C ALA A 32 2.10 1.05 -24.74
N LEU A 33 1.01 0.67 -24.07
CA LEU A 33 -0.31 1.26 -24.25
C LEU A 33 -0.38 2.63 -23.59
N LYS A 34 -1.13 3.55 -24.22
CA LYS A 34 -1.26 4.93 -23.75
C LYS A 34 -2.64 5.25 -23.20
N ASP A 35 -3.65 4.53 -23.67
CA ASP A 35 -5.04 4.90 -23.49
C ASP A 35 -5.79 3.77 -22.76
N ALA A 36 -6.88 4.12 -22.06
CA ALA A 36 -7.66 3.16 -21.29
C ALA A 36 -8.37 2.12 -22.19
N ASP A 37 -8.87 2.57 -23.35
CA ASP A 37 -9.55 1.71 -24.33
C ASP A 37 -8.60 0.65 -24.90
N ASP A 38 -7.37 1.06 -25.23
CA ASP A 38 -6.30 0.12 -25.64
C ASP A 38 -6.09 -0.95 -24.55
N THR A 39 -6.04 -0.54 -23.29
CA THR A 39 -5.82 -1.46 -22.16
C THR A 39 -6.94 -2.48 -22.05
N VAL A 40 -8.20 -2.05 -22.17
CA VAL A 40 -9.36 -2.94 -22.14
C VAL A 40 -9.34 -3.92 -23.33
N ASN A 41 -9.07 -3.44 -24.55
CA ASN A 41 -9.00 -4.29 -25.73
C ASN A 41 -7.93 -5.38 -25.60
N PHE A 42 -6.77 -5.03 -25.05
CA PHE A 42 -5.71 -6.00 -24.78
C PHE A 42 -6.04 -6.96 -23.66
N LEU A 43 -6.73 -6.53 -22.60
CA LEU A 43 -7.23 -7.44 -21.58
C LEU A 43 -8.20 -8.46 -22.17
N ILE A 44 -9.16 -8.03 -23.02
CA ILE A 44 -10.09 -8.93 -23.71
C ILE A 44 -9.34 -9.94 -24.57
N PHE A 45 -8.45 -9.44 -25.43
CA PHE A 45 -7.65 -10.27 -26.32
C PHE A 45 -6.82 -11.30 -25.55
N GLU A 46 -6.09 -10.88 -24.52
CA GLU A 46 -5.25 -11.77 -23.73
C GLU A 46 -6.08 -12.77 -22.93
N TRP A 47 -7.21 -12.37 -22.33
CA TRP A 47 -8.04 -13.29 -21.56
C TRP A 47 -8.59 -14.42 -22.43
N LEU A 48 -9.09 -14.10 -23.62
CA LEU A 48 -9.65 -15.09 -24.56
C LEU A 48 -8.57 -16.02 -25.10
N ASN A 49 -7.40 -15.49 -25.46
CA ASN A 49 -6.29 -16.30 -25.97
C ASN A 49 -5.58 -17.14 -24.89
N ASN A 50 -5.78 -16.81 -23.61
CA ASN A 50 -5.35 -17.64 -22.47
C ASN A 50 -6.47 -18.53 -21.93
N GLY A 51 -7.58 -18.69 -22.68
CA GLY A 51 -8.61 -19.68 -22.40
C GLY A 51 -9.60 -19.28 -21.30
N TYR A 52 -10.14 -18.05 -21.39
CA TYR A 52 -11.22 -17.56 -20.51
C TYR A 52 -12.26 -18.63 -20.15
N LEU A 53 -12.56 -18.74 -18.84
CA LEU A 53 -13.56 -19.66 -18.28
C LEU A 53 -14.64 -18.88 -17.50
N GLU A 54 -15.85 -19.44 -17.42
CA GLU A 54 -16.91 -18.89 -16.55
C GLU A 54 -16.44 -18.78 -15.08
N GLU A 55 -15.59 -19.72 -14.64
CA GLU A 55 -15.01 -19.70 -13.30
C GLU A 55 -14.19 -18.43 -13.04
N ASP A 56 -13.54 -17.85 -14.06
CA ASP A 56 -12.80 -16.59 -13.95
C ASP A 56 -13.75 -15.47 -13.54
N ALA A 57 -14.96 -15.44 -14.12
CA ALA A 57 -15.98 -14.45 -13.80
C ALA A 57 -16.49 -14.61 -12.37
N LYS A 58 -16.69 -15.85 -11.91
CA LYS A 58 -17.09 -16.14 -10.52
C LYS A 58 -16.00 -15.74 -9.54
N LYS A 59 -14.73 -16.02 -9.84
CA LYS A 59 -13.59 -15.57 -9.02
C LYS A 59 -13.47 -14.05 -8.97
N LEU A 60 -13.75 -13.36 -10.08
CA LEU A 60 -13.80 -11.90 -10.09
C LEU A 60 -15.01 -11.36 -9.31
N ALA A 61 -16.14 -12.07 -9.30
CA ALA A 61 -17.31 -11.70 -8.52
C ALA A 61 -17.01 -11.67 -7.01
N VAL A 62 -16.19 -12.60 -6.51
CA VAL A 62 -15.68 -12.55 -5.12
C VAL A 62 -14.90 -11.26 -4.86
N LEU A 63 -13.98 -10.88 -5.75
CA LEU A 63 -13.21 -9.65 -5.61
C LEU A 63 -14.10 -8.39 -5.70
N GLN A 64 -15.11 -8.40 -6.57
CA GLN A 64 -16.10 -7.34 -6.67
C GLN A 64 -16.92 -7.20 -5.38
N ALA A 65 -17.34 -8.31 -4.77
CA ALA A 65 -18.04 -8.29 -3.47
C ALA A 65 -17.16 -7.65 -2.38
N VAL A 66 -15.85 -7.95 -2.37
CA VAL A 66 -14.88 -7.31 -1.46
C VAL A 66 -14.70 -5.82 -1.75
N TYR A 67 -14.74 -5.42 -3.03
CA TYR A 67 -14.67 -4.02 -3.45
C TYR A 67 -15.89 -3.21 -2.97
N ASP A 68 -17.08 -3.81 -3.01
CA ASP A 68 -18.34 -3.17 -2.66
C ASP A 68 -18.56 -3.00 -1.14
N LEU A 69 -17.68 -3.59 -0.31
CA LEU A 69 -17.67 -3.36 1.14
C LEU A 69 -17.40 -1.88 1.48
N GLU A 70 -18.06 -1.40 2.54
CA GLU A 70 -17.94 0.00 2.99
C GLU A 70 -16.50 0.43 3.32
N PHE A 71 -15.66 -0.52 3.77
CA PHE A 71 -14.26 -0.27 4.11
C PHE A 71 -13.39 0.10 2.90
N ARG A 72 -13.82 -0.25 1.68
CA ARG A 72 -13.14 0.03 0.40
C ARG A 72 -11.65 -0.31 0.43
N PRO A 73 -11.31 -1.61 0.48
CA PRO A 73 -9.91 -2.07 0.57
C PRO A 73 -9.12 -1.85 -0.72
N LEU A 74 -9.79 -1.53 -1.84
CA LEU A 74 -9.17 -1.22 -3.13
C LEU A 74 -9.42 0.25 -3.49
N ARG A 75 -8.35 1.03 -3.56
CA ARG A 75 -8.38 2.48 -3.84
C ARG A 75 -7.35 2.85 -4.89
N GLY A 76 -7.53 4.01 -5.50
CA GLY A 76 -6.60 4.58 -6.47
C GLY A 76 -6.35 3.62 -7.64
N LYS A 77 -5.11 3.18 -7.79
CA LYS A 77 -4.71 2.30 -8.88
C LYS A 77 -5.42 0.95 -8.87
N LEU A 78 -5.64 0.35 -7.69
CA LEU A 78 -6.31 -0.95 -7.58
C LEU A 78 -7.77 -0.88 -8.00
N ASP A 79 -8.47 0.21 -7.65
CA ASP A 79 -9.83 0.49 -8.10
C ASP A 79 -9.90 0.63 -9.63
N TYR A 80 -8.97 1.40 -10.21
CA TYR A 80 -8.87 1.54 -11.67
C TYR A 80 -8.64 0.18 -12.35
N SER A 81 -7.69 -0.62 -11.84
CA SER A 81 -7.39 -1.94 -12.38
C SER A 81 -8.60 -2.87 -12.36
N LEU A 82 -9.32 -2.93 -11.23
CA LEU A 82 -10.53 -3.75 -11.11
C LEU A 82 -11.58 -3.31 -12.14
N LYS A 83 -11.86 -2.01 -12.26
CA LYS A 83 -12.83 -1.48 -13.23
C LYS A 83 -12.47 -1.83 -14.67
N ALA A 84 -11.22 -1.64 -15.07
CA ALA A 84 -10.78 -1.96 -16.43
C ALA A 84 -10.92 -3.47 -16.73
N ILE A 85 -10.54 -4.31 -15.78
CA ILE A 85 -10.66 -5.78 -15.87
C ILE A 85 -12.14 -6.20 -15.92
N THR A 86 -13.02 -5.62 -15.11
CA THR A 86 -14.45 -5.94 -15.10
C THR A 86 -15.12 -5.56 -16.43
N VAL A 87 -14.74 -4.42 -17.04
CA VAL A 87 -15.22 -4.07 -18.39
C VAL A 87 -14.77 -5.10 -19.42
N ALA A 88 -13.49 -5.49 -19.39
CA ALA A 88 -12.96 -6.53 -20.28
C ALA A 88 -13.68 -7.88 -20.07
N LEU A 89 -13.93 -8.26 -18.80
CA LEU A 89 -14.64 -9.49 -18.44
C LEU A 89 -16.02 -9.55 -19.09
N PHE A 90 -16.81 -8.47 -19.01
CA PHE A 90 -18.14 -8.46 -19.60
C PHE A 90 -18.11 -8.72 -21.11
N ILE A 91 -17.13 -8.15 -21.81
CA ILE A 91 -16.97 -8.39 -23.25
C ILE A 91 -16.53 -9.84 -23.50
N CYS A 92 -15.62 -10.40 -22.69
CA CYS A 92 -15.27 -11.83 -22.76
C CYS A 92 -16.49 -12.74 -22.54
N MET A 93 -17.35 -12.44 -21.56
CA MET A 93 -18.60 -13.17 -21.30
C MET A 93 -19.53 -13.13 -22.51
N VAL A 94 -19.70 -11.96 -23.14
CA VAL A 94 -20.49 -11.84 -24.37
C VAL A 94 -19.89 -12.70 -25.48
N PHE A 95 -18.60 -12.57 -25.76
CA PHE A 95 -17.96 -13.33 -26.84
C PHE A 95 -18.05 -14.85 -26.62
N GLN A 96 -17.80 -15.33 -25.40
CA GLN A 96 -17.93 -16.75 -25.08
C GLN A 96 -19.37 -17.24 -25.24
N LYS A 97 -20.35 -16.53 -24.66
CA LYS A 97 -21.76 -16.94 -24.67
C LYS A 97 -22.36 -16.99 -26.07
N PHE A 98 -21.92 -16.09 -26.96
CA PHE A 98 -22.44 -15.97 -28.32
C PHE A 98 -21.52 -16.56 -29.39
N GLY A 99 -20.47 -17.29 -28.99
CA GLY A 99 -19.58 -18.01 -29.90
C GLY A 99 -18.78 -17.11 -30.85
N VAL A 100 -18.41 -15.90 -30.40
CA VAL A 100 -17.55 -14.99 -31.16
C VAL A 100 -16.10 -15.39 -30.94
N ASP A 101 -15.45 -15.83 -32.01
CA ASP A 101 -14.05 -16.26 -31.97
C ASP A 101 -13.10 -15.05 -32.11
N VAL A 102 -12.22 -14.88 -31.13
CA VAL A 102 -11.25 -13.77 -31.05
C VAL A 102 -9.84 -14.35 -31.02
N THR A 103 -9.38 -14.78 -32.19
CA THR A 103 -8.01 -15.25 -32.37
C THR A 103 -7.28 -14.36 -33.37
N LEU A 104 -6.07 -13.94 -33.02
CA LEU A 104 -5.10 -13.49 -34.03
C LEU A 104 -4.28 -14.69 -34.48
N SER A 105 -3.93 -14.71 -35.76
CA SER A 105 -2.89 -15.61 -36.24
C SER A 105 -1.62 -15.40 -35.41
N PRO A 106 -0.85 -16.45 -35.07
CA PRO A 106 0.32 -16.34 -34.20
C PRO A 106 1.44 -15.57 -34.91
N GLU A 107 1.37 -14.24 -34.87
CA GLU A 107 2.48 -13.37 -35.23
C GLU A 107 3.41 -13.22 -34.03
N LYS A 108 4.73 -13.17 -34.30
CA LYS A 108 5.76 -13.03 -33.25
C LYS A 108 5.62 -11.75 -32.40
N LYS A 109 4.88 -10.75 -32.88
CA LYS A 109 4.58 -9.51 -32.16
C LYS A 109 3.20 -9.00 -32.57
N VAL A 110 2.25 -9.13 -31.67
CA VAL A 110 0.91 -8.54 -31.83
C VAL A 110 1.03 -7.02 -31.80
N LYS A 111 0.55 -6.35 -32.85
CA LYS A 111 0.54 -4.89 -32.93
C LYS A 111 -0.72 -4.34 -32.27
N ARG A 112 -0.58 -3.20 -31.58
CA ARG A 112 -1.70 -2.48 -30.94
C ARG A 112 -2.89 -2.26 -31.86
N ASP A 113 -2.64 -1.67 -33.02
CA ASP A 113 -3.73 -1.34 -33.95
C ASP A 113 -4.43 -2.59 -34.49
N ALA A 114 -3.73 -3.74 -34.57
CA ALA A 114 -4.32 -5.00 -34.99
C ALA A 114 -5.29 -5.58 -33.94
N VAL A 115 -4.96 -5.47 -32.65
CA VAL A 115 -5.87 -5.89 -31.56
C VAL A 115 -7.09 -4.99 -31.53
N ASN A 116 -6.91 -3.67 -31.59
CA ASN A 116 -8.03 -2.73 -31.58
C ASN A 116 -8.97 -2.97 -32.76
N GLN A 117 -8.43 -3.14 -33.98
CA GLN A 117 -9.23 -3.46 -35.16
C GLN A 117 -9.96 -4.78 -35.01
N LEU A 118 -9.31 -5.82 -34.47
CA LEU A 118 -9.94 -7.11 -34.24
C LEU A 118 -11.11 -6.99 -33.26
N ILE A 119 -10.92 -6.34 -32.11
CA ILE A 119 -11.99 -6.20 -31.12
C ILE A 119 -13.15 -5.36 -31.69
N GLU A 120 -12.86 -4.28 -32.41
CA GLU A 120 -13.88 -3.45 -33.06
C GLU A 120 -14.67 -4.24 -34.12
N GLU A 121 -13.99 -5.01 -34.97
CA GLU A 121 -14.61 -5.89 -35.97
C GLU A 121 -15.55 -6.90 -35.30
N LYS A 122 -15.07 -7.58 -34.25
CA LYS A 122 -15.82 -8.61 -33.51
C LYS A 122 -17.01 -8.04 -32.75
N LEU A 123 -16.90 -6.84 -32.21
CA LEU A 123 -18.03 -6.11 -31.64
C LEU A 123 -19.04 -5.71 -32.74
N GLY A 124 -18.57 -5.35 -33.93
CA GLY A 124 -19.41 -5.02 -35.09
C GLY A 124 -20.26 -6.21 -35.58
N GLU A 125 -19.76 -7.44 -35.49
CA GLU A 125 -20.50 -8.67 -35.82
C GLU A 125 -21.75 -8.87 -34.96
N LEU A 126 -21.78 -8.31 -33.74
CA LEU A 126 -22.84 -8.53 -32.77
C LEU A 126 -24.13 -7.72 -33.02
N ASN A 127 -24.14 -6.77 -33.97
CA ASN A 127 -25.18 -5.74 -34.15
C ASN A 127 -25.37 -4.88 -32.88
N VAL A 128 -25.35 -3.54 -33.01
CA VAL A 128 -25.38 -2.60 -31.88
C VAL A 128 -26.54 -2.82 -30.90
N PHE A 129 -27.75 -3.11 -31.38
CA PHE A 129 -28.90 -3.32 -30.51
C PHE A 129 -28.80 -4.64 -29.74
N ALA A 130 -28.42 -5.70 -30.43
CA ALA A 130 -28.24 -7.02 -29.81
C ALA A 130 -27.02 -7.02 -28.87
N TYR A 131 -25.94 -6.31 -29.18
CA TYR A 131 -24.79 -6.17 -28.27
C TYR A 131 -25.20 -5.57 -26.93
N LYS A 132 -26.00 -4.50 -26.93
CA LYS A 132 -26.42 -3.85 -25.68
C LYS A 132 -27.25 -4.78 -24.81
N GLU A 133 -28.24 -5.46 -25.38
CA GLU A 133 -29.08 -6.42 -24.66
C GLU A 133 -28.26 -7.59 -24.10
N ARG A 134 -27.33 -8.12 -24.90
CA ARG A 134 -26.41 -9.20 -24.47
C ARG A 134 -25.49 -8.75 -23.35
N LEU A 135 -25.01 -7.52 -23.40
CA LEU A 135 -24.17 -6.93 -22.36
C LEU A 135 -24.95 -6.78 -21.04
N GLU A 136 -26.18 -6.27 -21.11
CA GLU A 136 -27.08 -6.17 -19.96
C GLU A 136 -27.37 -7.54 -19.33
N GLU A 137 -27.56 -8.58 -20.15
CA GLU A 137 -27.77 -9.94 -19.69
C GLU A 137 -26.56 -10.49 -18.90
N VAL A 138 -25.34 -10.37 -19.45
CA VAL A 138 -24.13 -10.89 -18.77
C VAL A 138 -23.77 -10.08 -17.53
N GLN A 139 -24.02 -8.76 -17.54
CA GLN A 139 -23.83 -7.91 -16.36
C GLN A 139 -24.79 -8.30 -15.24
N SER A 140 -26.06 -8.53 -15.57
CA SER A 140 -27.06 -8.99 -14.60
C SER A 140 -26.66 -10.34 -14.00
N GLN A 141 -26.17 -11.27 -14.83
CA GLN A 141 -25.67 -12.55 -14.37
C GLN A 141 -24.45 -12.40 -13.44
N PHE A 142 -23.49 -11.53 -13.78
CA PHE A 142 -22.31 -11.29 -12.96
C PHE A 142 -22.67 -10.70 -11.59
N TYR A 143 -23.51 -9.66 -11.55
CA TYR A 143 -23.91 -9.07 -10.27
C TYR A 143 -24.78 -10.01 -9.44
N LEU A 144 -25.56 -10.90 -10.07
CA LEU A 144 -26.19 -12.00 -9.34
C LEU A 144 -25.14 -12.92 -8.70
N TRP A 145 -24.02 -13.22 -9.36
CA TRP A 145 -22.94 -13.97 -8.72
C TRP A 145 -22.30 -13.20 -7.57
N VAL A 146 -22.09 -11.87 -7.70
CA VAL A 146 -21.56 -11.00 -6.64
C VAL A 146 -22.46 -11.04 -5.40
N GLU A 147 -23.77 -10.92 -5.58
CA GLU A 147 -24.75 -10.96 -4.49
C GLU A 147 -24.84 -12.33 -3.78
N ASN A 148 -24.47 -13.41 -4.49
CA ASN A 148 -24.54 -14.78 -3.98
C ASN A 148 -23.17 -15.34 -3.56
N VAL A 149 -22.12 -14.52 -3.48
CA VAL A 149 -20.83 -14.97 -2.94
C VAL A 149 -21.00 -15.29 -1.45
N ASP A 150 -20.37 -16.39 -1.02
CA ASP A 150 -20.36 -16.80 0.38
C ASP A 150 -19.69 -15.72 1.26
N GLU A 151 -20.38 -15.28 2.32
CA GLU A 151 -19.90 -14.20 3.20
C GLU A 151 -18.55 -14.52 3.86
N LYS A 152 -18.27 -15.80 4.14
CA LYS A 152 -16.99 -16.22 4.72
C LYS A 152 -15.89 -16.12 3.66
N GLU A 153 -16.15 -16.51 2.42
CA GLU A 153 -15.19 -16.30 1.32
C GLU A 153 -14.88 -14.81 1.14
N VAL A 154 -15.89 -13.93 1.14
CA VAL A 154 -15.69 -12.47 1.10
C VAL A 154 -14.83 -12.00 2.27
N SER A 155 -15.11 -12.46 3.50
CA SER A 155 -14.35 -12.09 4.69
C SER A 155 -12.89 -12.54 4.63
N ASP A 156 -12.64 -13.77 4.21
CA ASP A 156 -11.29 -14.35 4.09
C ASP A 156 -10.47 -13.59 3.04
N VAL A 157 -11.08 -13.22 1.91
CA VAL A 157 -10.42 -12.44 0.87
C VAL A 157 -10.19 -11.00 1.33
N PHE A 158 -11.20 -10.37 1.94
CA PHE A 158 -11.07 -9.03 2.51
C PHE A 158 -9.87 -8.94 3.47
N GLN A 159 -9.73 -9.88 4.40
CA GLN A 159 -8.61 -9.89 5.35
C GLN A 159 -7.25 -9.96 4.64
N LYS A 160 -7.12 -10.80 3.61
CA LYS A 160 -5.86 -10.94 2.84
C LYS A 160 -5.51 -9.67 2.08
N VAL A 161 -6.50 -9.03 1.45
CA VAL A 161 -6.33 -7.78 0.71
C VAL A 161 -5.99 -6.64 1.66
N ASP A 162 -6.80 -6.47 2.72
CA ASP A 162 -6.69 -5.39 3.70
C ASP A 162 -5.36 -5.44 4.46
N ALA A 163 -4.86 -6.65 4.78
CA ALA A 163 -3.56 -6.86 5.41
C ALA A 163 -2.39 -6.18 4.67
N ILE A 164 -2.53 -5.94 3.37
CA ILE A 164 -1.54 -5.20 2.57
C ILE A 164 -1.99 -3.79 2.23
N THR A 165 -3.27 -3.60 1.88
CA THR A 165 -3.74 -2.28 1.41
C THR A 165 -3.94 -1.28 2.54
N ARG A 166 -4.35 -1.72 3.74
CA ARG A 166 -4.52 -0.82 4.88
C ARG A 166 -3.20 -0.18 5.33
N PRO A 167 -2.09 -0.91 5.50
CA PRO A 167 -0.77 -0.29 5.73
C PRO A 167 -0.37 0.74 4.68
N ARG A 168 -0.68 0.50 3.40
CA ARG A 168 -0.40 1.46 2.31
C ARG A 168 -1.13 2.77 2.53
N TYR A 169 -2.44 2.71 2.74
CA TYR A 169 -3.27 3.90 2.86
C TYR A 169 -2.97 4.70 4.12
N LEU A 170 -2.73 4.02 5.25
CA LEU A 170 -2.28 4.67 6.47
C LEU A 170 -0.93 5.38 6.28
N LEU A 171 -0.01 4.77 5.53
CA LEU A 171 1.30 5.36 5.26
C LEU A 171 1.22 6.53 4.26
N GLU A 172 0.31 6.49 3.29
CA GLU A 172 0.00 7.64 2.42
C GLU A 172 -0.52 8.82 3.25
N ASP A 173 -1.47 8.57 4.15
CA ASP A 173 -1.99 9.59 5.05
C ASP A 173 -0.91 10.15 5.99
N TYR A 174 0.00 9.29 6.47
CA TYR A 174 1.17 9.68 7.25
C TYR A 174 2.13 10.60 6.45
N ILE A 175 2.44 10.25 5.20
CA ILE A 175 3.30 11.05 4.32
C ILE A 175 2.64 12.42 4.05
N LEU A 176 1.35 12.43 3.72
CA LEU A 176 0.61 13.68 3.51
C LEU A 176 0.58 14.55 4.78
N HIS A 177 0.47 13.93 5.95
CA HIS A 177 0.55 14.63 7.23
C HIS A 177 1.92 15.30 7.42
N LEU A 178 3.01 14.56 7.20
CA LEU A 178 4.37 15.07 7.27
C LEU A 178 4.55 16.28 6.33
N GLU A 179 4.16 16.12 5.06
CA GLU A 179 4.33 17.15 4.02
C GLU A 179 3.56 18.45 4.32
N ARG A 180 2.44 18.36 5.03
CA ARG A 180 1.59 19.51 5.39
C ARG A 180 2.12 20.28 6.59
N ILE A 181 2.62 19.57 7.62
CA ILE A 181 3.00 20.24 8.87
C ILE A 181 4.37 20.92 8.75
N LYS A 182 5.30 20.40 7.93
CA LYS A 182 6.66 20.96 7.69
C LYS A 182 7.15 21.79 8.88
N LEU A 183 7.41 21.11 9.99
CA LEU A 183 7.89 21.76 11.21
C LEU A 183 9.24 22.40 10.92
N LYS A 184 9.30 23.73 11.01
CA LYS A 184 10.52 24.51 10.71
C LYS A 184 11.71 24.14 11.61
N ASP A 185 11.44 23.56 12.77
CA ASP A 185 12.45 23.20 13.78
C ASP A 185 12.62 21.67 13.94
N ASP A 186 12.13 20.88 12.97
CA ASP A 186 12.28 19.42 12.98
C ASP A 186 13.39 18.98 12.04
N GLU A 187 14.60 18.86 12.58
CA GLU A 187 15.80 18.46 11.84
C GLU A 187 15.68 17.04 11.24
N LEU A 188 14.81 16.19 11.80
CA LEU A 188 14.63 14.80 11.36
C LEU A 188 13.48 14.62 10.37
N TYR A 189 12.70 15.67 10.10
CA TYR A 189 11.58 15.65 9.16
C TYR A 189 11.96 15.06 7.80
N ALA A 190 13.05 15.54 7.19
CA ALA A 190 13.47 15.10 5.86
C ALA A 190 13.83 13.61 5.84
N THR A 191 14.44 13.12 6.93
CA THR A 191 14.78 11.71 7.12
C THR A 191 13.53 10.86 7.28
N ARG A 192 12.55 11.28 8.10
CA ARG A 192 11.27 10.58 8.26
C ARG A 192 10.51 10.50 6.95
N LEU A 193 10.41 11.62 6.23
CA LEU A 193 9.75 11.65 4.93
C LEU A 193 10.43 10.73 3.91
N SER A 194 11.77 10.73 3.85
CA SER A 194 12.51 9.84 2.96
C SER A 194 12.28 8.36 3.30
N MET A 195 12.31 8.03 4.59
CA MET A 195 12.08 6.66 5.07
C MET A 195 10.65 6.20 4.77
N ALA A 196 9.65 7.05 5.04
CA ALA A 196 8.25 6.75 4.77
C ALA A 196 7.98 6.52 3.28
N ASN A 197 8.58 7.33 2.40
CA ASN A 197 8.47 7.12 0.95
C ASN A 197 9.10 5.80 0.49
N ARG A 198 10.25 5.40 1.05
CA ARG A 198 10.86 4.10 0.76
C ARG A 198 9.99 2.95 1.26
N PHE A 199 9.44 3.10 2.45
CA PHE A 199 8.52 2.12 3.02
C PHE A 199 7.25 1.97 2.17
N LEU A 200 6.67 3.09 1.72
CA LEU A 200 5.50 3.07 0.85
C LEU A 200 5.81 2.39 -0.48
N ARG A 201 6.96 2.70 -1.10
CA ARG A 201 7.41 2.03 -2.31
C ARG A 201 7.53 0.53 -2.11
N TYR A 202 8.15 0.09 -1.02
CA TYR A 202 8.24 -1.33 -0.68
C TYR A 202 6.85 -1.98 -0.57
N LEU A 203 5.91 -1.35 0.15
CA LEU A 203 4.55 -1.86 0.30
C LEU A 203 3.82 -1.98 -1.04
N TYR A 204 4.03 -1.05 -1.97
CA TYR A 204 3.44 -1.10 -3.32
C TYR A 204 3.96 -2.27 -4.18
N GLU A 205 5.15 -2.80 -3.86
CA GLU A 205 5.71 -3.98 -4.53
C GLU A 205 5.15 -5.30 -3.98
N GLN A 206 4.54 -5.28 -2.79
CA GLN A 206 4.00 -6.49 -2.14
C GLN A 206 2.63 -6.88 -2.69
N THR A 207 2.27 -8.15 -2.63
CA THR A 207 0.93 -8.64 -3.04
C THR A 207 0.29 -9.54 -2.00
N GLU A 208 1.07 -10.04 -1.04
CA GLU A 208 0.62 -10.89 0.06
C GLU A 208 1.39 -10.53 1.33
N LEU A 209 0.75 -10.67 2.49
CA LEU A 209 1.41 -10.51 3.79
C LEU A 209 2.05 -11.83 4.22
N THR A 210 3.31 -12.03 3.80
CA THR A 210 4.14 -13.14 4.31
C THR A 210 4.80 -12.74 5.63
N GLN A 211 5.41 -13.70 6.32
CA GLN A 211 6.19 -13.42 7.52
C GLN A 211 7.35 -12.45 7.23
N GLU A 212 8.07 -12.66 6.13
CA GLU A 212 9.15 -11.76 5.70
C GLU A 212 8.63 -10.34 5.46
N VAL A 213 7.48 -10.19 4.79
CA VAL A 213 6.86 -8.88 4.55
C VAL A 213 6.47 -8.22 5.87
N ALA A 214 5.91 -8.97 6.82
CA ALA A 214 5.55 -8.46 8.13
C ALA A 214 6.78 -7.99 8.93
N GLU A 215 7.90 -8.72 8.87
CA GLU A 215 9.16 -8.34 9.52
C GLU A 215 9.77 -7.06 8.91
N VAL A 216 9.72 -6.91 7.58
CA VAL A 216 10.18 -5.68 6.90
C VAL A 216 9.28 -4.49 7.25
N ILE A 217 7.96 -4.69 7.28
CA ILE A 217 6.98 -3.69 7.75
C ILE A 217 7.32 -3.22 9.17
N ALA A 218 7.54 -4.16 10.10
CA ALA A 218 7.89 -3.85 11.47
C ALA A 218 9.23 -3.10 11.58
N THR A 219 10.21 -3.46 10.76
CA THR A 219 11.52 -2.79 10.71
C THR A 219 11.39 -1.33 10.27
N TYR A 220 10.63 -1.06 9.21
CA TYR A 220 10.38 0.32 8.76
C TYR A 220 9.61 1.13 9.79
N ALA A 221 8.53 0.57 10.36
CA ALA A 221 7.73 1.25 11.38
C ALA A 221 8.57 1.57 12.62
N SER A 222 9.41 0.64 13.07
CA SER A 222 10.32 0.83 14.21
C SER A 222 11.37 1.91 13.91
N SER A 223 11.97 1.89 12.72
CA SER A 223 12.93 2.91 12.29
C SER A 223 12.28 4.31 12.27
N LEU A 224 11.02 4.42 11.82
CA LEU A 224 10.29 5.68 11.84
C LEU A 224 10.04 6.18 13.28
N ARG A 225 9.80 5.28 14.24
CA ARG A 225 9.67 5.62 15.67
C ARG A 225 10.97 6.16 16.28
N GLU A 226 12.13 5.71 15.81
CA GLU A 226 13.43 6.17 16.29
C GLU A 226 13.73 7.63 15.91
N PHE A 227 13.07 8.17 14.87
CA PHE A 227 13.24 9.55 14.43
C PHE A 227 12.35 10.57 15.18
N HIS A 228 12.00 10.25 16.43
CA HIS A 228 11.21 11.09 17.34
C HIS A 228 9.94 11.71 16.71
N PRO A 229 9.05 10.90 16.11
CA PRO A 229 7.80 11.39 15.54
C PRO A 229 6.91 12.03 16.61
N GLY A 230 6.06 12.97 16.20
CA GLY A 230 5.02 13.51 17.06
C GLY A 230 4.00 12.46 17.51
N LYS A 231 3.13 12.80 18.46
CA LYS A 231 2.13 11.84 18.99
C LYS A 231 1.19 11.27 17.91
N LYS A 232 0.69 12.13 16.99
CA LYS A 232 -0.20 11.68 15.92
C LYS A 232 0.48 10.75 14.93
N GLU A 233 1.74 11.04 14.63
CA GLU A 233 2.60 10.18 13.80
C GLU A 233 2.79 8.81 14.46
N VAL A 234 3.05 8.79 15.77
CA VAL A 234 3.11 7.57 16.58
C VAL A 234 1.82 6.75 16.49
N ASP A 235 0.67 7.39 16.68
CA ASP A 235 -0.63 6.70 16.69
C ASP A 235 -0.87 6.02 15.32
N GLN A 236 -0.52 6.69 14.21
CA GLN A 236 -0.58 6.12 12.86
C GLN A 236 0.40 4.95 12.64
N LEU A 237 1.64 5.06 13.13
CA LEU A 237 2.63 3.98 13.02
C LEU A 237 2.20 2.74 13.82
N ASP A 238 1.54 2.93 14.96
CA ASP A 238 1.02 1.85 15.79
C ASP A 238 -0.17 1.14 15.11
N GLU A 239 -0.97 1.84 14.31
CA GLU A 239 -1.98 1.22 13.45
C GLU A 239 -1.40 0.44 12.27
N ILE A 240 -0.27 0.89 11.70
CA ILE A 240 0.41 0.20 10.59
C ILE A 240 1.09 -1.08 11.08
N SER A 241 1.81 -1.00 12.20
CA SER A 241 2.56 -2.13 12.76
C SER A 241 2.74 -1.90 14.25
N PRO A 242 1.94 -2.52 15.12
CA PRO A 242 2.05 -2.34 16.56
C PRO A 242 3.46 -2.64 17.06
N PRO A 243 3.98 -1.89 18.05
CA PRO A 243 5.30 -2.15 18.59
C PRO A 243 5.37 -3.55 19.20
N SER A 244 6.52 -4.20 19.05
CA SER A 244 6.77 -5.48 19.71
C SER A 244 6.68 -5.34 21.25
N THR A 245 6.44 -6.44 21.98
CA THR A 245 6.40 -6.42 23.46
C THR A 245 7.69 -5.87 24.09
N LEU A 246 8.84 -5.98 23.40
CA LEU A 246 10.10 -5.39 23.82
C LEU A 246 10.15 -3.87 23.60
N GLU A 247 9.59 -3.37 22.51
CA GLU A 247 9.45 -1.92 22.26
C GLU A 247 8.46 -1.25 23.23
N HIS A 248 7.38 -1.93 23.63
CA HIS A 248 6.50 -1.47 24.70
C HIS A 248 7.26 -1.25 26.02
N THR A 249 8.22 -2.13 26.33
CA THR A 249 9.06 -2.03 27.53
C THR A 249 10.03 -0.84 27.42
N TRP A 250 10.63 -0.62 26.25
CA TRP A 250 11.49 0.54 26.00
C TRP A 250 10.75 1.87 26.03
N ARG A 251 9.52 1.94 25.50
CA ARG A 251 8.65 3.14 25.61
C ARG A 251 8.27 3.47 27.04
N TRP A 252 8.08 2.46 27.89
CA TRP A 252 7.90 2.66 29.32
C TRP A 252 9.16 3.19 30.00
N VAL A 253 10.34 2.64 29.68
CA VAL A 253 11.62 3.06 30.26
C VAL A 253 11.99 4.49 29.82
N THR A 254 11.80 4.85 28.56
CA THR A 254 12.07 6.22 28.07
C THR A 254 11.00 7.22 28.51
N GLY A 255 9.72 6.81 28.60
CA GLY A 255 8.62 7.62 29.14
C GLY A 255 8.78 7.95 30.63
N ILE A 256 9.25 6.99 31.44
CA ILE A 256 9.62 7.23 32.84
C ILE A 256 10.90 8.08 32.93
N GLY A 257 11.87 7.87 32.03
CA GLY A 257 13.11 8.64 31.97
C GLY A 257 12.86 10.15 31.77
N ILE A 258 11.98 10.53 30.84
CA ILE A 258 11.64 11.94 30.59
C ILE A 258 10.86 12.55 31.77
N GLY A 259 10.03 11.76 32.46
CA GLY A 259 9.33 12.18 33.69
C GLY A 259 10.28 12.40 34.88
N PHE A 260 11.28 11.53 35.05
CA PHE A 260 12.26 11.66 36.14
C PHE A 260 13.21 12.85 35.94
N PHE A 261 13.70 13.10 34.73
CA PHE A 261 14.58 14.25 34.48
C PHE A 261 13.83 15.58 34.55
N SER A 262 12.56 15.64 34.15
CA SER A 262 11.76 16.87 34.26
C SER A 262 11.33 17.21 35.70
N ILE A 263 11.23 16.22 36.59
CA ILE A 263 10.96 16.43 38.03
C ILE A 263 12.25 16.78 38.79
N VAL A 264 13.36 16.06 38.53
CA VAL A 264 14.65 16.32 39.20
C VAL A 264 15.27 17.66 38.74
N LEU A 265 15.00 18.12 37.51
CA LEU A 265 15.43 19.44 37.03
C LEU A 265 14.46 20.58 37.39
N ARG A 266 13.22 20.29 37.84
CA ARG A 266 12.30 21.31 38.37
C ARG A 266 12.49 21.61 39.86
N GLU A 267 13.03 20.66 40.64
CA GLU A 267 13.32 20.88 42.06
C GLU A 267 14.68 21.52 42.34
N LYS A 268 15.56 21.65 41.33
CA LYS A 268 16.74 22.51 41.42
C LYS A 268 16.52 23.78 40.63
N SER A 269 15.86 24.73 41.29
CA SER A 269 15.90 26.15 40.94
C SER A 269 17.34 26.55 40.62
N ILE A 270 17.54 27.08 39.41
CA ILE A 270 18.77 27.70 38.89
C ILE A 270 19.24 28.90 39.77
N GLY A 271 18.47 29.27 40.81
CA GLY A 271 18.85 30.28 41.81
C GLY A 271 19.77 29.80 42.95
N GLU A 272 19.98 28.50 43.17
CA GLU A 272 20.83 28.02 44.29
C GLU A 272 22.27 27.63 43.90
N PHE A 273 22.60 27.57 42.61
CA PHE A 273 23.96 27.19 42.16
C PHE A 273 24.94 28.37 42.03
N ILE A 274 24.51 29.62 42.26
CA ILE A 274 25.38 30.82 42.16
C ILE A 274 25.73 31.42 43.55
N SER A 275 25.13 30.95 44.65
CA SER A 275 25.33 31.54 45.99
C SER A 275 26.14 30.68 46.98
N GLY A 276 26.86 29.67 46.51
CA GLY A 276 27.55 28.70 47.38
C GLY A 276 28.97 28.36 46.97
N ALA A 277 29.81 29.35 46.66
CA ALA A 277 31.27 29.17 46.56
C ALA A 277 31.99 30.34 47.23
N ILE A 278 31.90 30.41 48.56
CA ILE A 278 32.77 31.27 49.37
C ILE A 278 34.05 30.48 49.68
N VAL A 279 35.15 31.03 49.17
CA VAL A 279 36.50 31.04 49.75
C VAL A 279 37.25 29.71 49.82
N THR A 280 38.28 29.59 48.98
CA THR A 280 39.68 29.43 49.42
C THR A 280 40.59 29.53 48.20
N ASN A 281 41.36 30.61 48.10
CA ASN A 281 42.68 30.63 47.44
C ASN A 281 43.39 31.94 47.81
N GLU A 282 43.94 31.98 49.03
CA GLU A 282 45.09 32.85 49.34
C GLU A 282 46.19 31.97 49.91
N ILE A 283 47.01 31.41 49.02
CA ILE A 283 48.39 31.06 49.34
C ILE A 283 49.22 31.60 48.18
N ASN A 284 49.76 32.80 48.35
CA ASN A 284 51.15 33.10 48.04
C ASN A 284 51.53 34.49 48.57
N THR A 285 52.69 34.52 49.23
CA THR A 285 53.52 35.69 49.56
C THR A 285 53.06 36.53 50.75
N ILE A 286 53.61 36.23 51.94
CA ILE A 286 54.50 37.13 52.69
C ILE A 286 55.37 36.25 53.61
N ASN A 287 56.59 36.00 53.14
CA ASN A 287 57.74 35.80 53.99
C ASN A 287 58.19 37.20 54.42
N SER A 288 57.87 37.62 55.64
CA SER A 288 58.80 38.38 56.49
C SER A 288 58.13 38.71 57.82
N GLU A 289 58.86 38.48 58.90
CA GLU A 289 58.64 39.01 60.26
C GLU A 289 57.58 38.31 61.11
N LEU A 290 58.00 37.30 61.87
CA LEU A 290 58.24 37.52 63.30
C LEU A 290 58.99 36.33 63.91
N LYS A 291 60.29 36.59 63.98
CA LYS A 291 61.27 35.93 64.84
C LYS A 291 60.70 35.91 66.27
N LYS A 292 60.55 34.70 66.81
CA LYS A 292 60.48 34.46 68.25
C LYS A 292 61.71 35.08 68.93
N ILE A 293 61.45 35.69 70.09
CA ILE A 293 62.26 35.54 71.33
C ILE A 293 63.73 35.97 71.21
N GLY A 294 64.02 37.13 71.80
CA GLY A 294 65.33 37.74 71.97
C GLY A 294 65.21 39.24 71.96
#